data_AF-A0A2K4ZGY5-F1
#
_entry.id   AF-A0A2K4ZGY5-F1
#
_cell.length_a   1.000
_cell.length_b   1.000
_cell.length_c   1.000
_cell.angle_alpha   90.00
_cell.angle_beta   90.00
_cell.angle_gamma   90.00
#
_symmetry.space_group_name_H-M   'P 1'
#
loop_
_entity.id
_entity.type
_entity.pdbx_description
1 polymer ?
#
loop_
_entity_poly.entity_id
_entity_poly.type
_entity_poly.pdbx_seq_one_letter_code
_entity_poly.pdbx_strand_id
1 'polypeptide(L)'
;MEKKLTPWCENVKIAMIERELSVQDLADAIGMSRVYTSALINGRVQSEATMKLISDTLNIESPEKRKSDSWCKSVRIAMVKRGWSVLDLAKAANMSKGHTSAIINGRVQSSQAVRTISDVLNIDAAALSSDAT
;
A
#
# COMPACT_ATOMS: atom_id res chain seq x y z
N MET A 1 10.87 2.59 14.85
CA MET A 1 10.83 1.77 13.62
C MET A 1 10.82 2.70 12.43
N GLU A 2 11.95 2.88 11.76
CA GLU A 2 12.03 3.61 10.51
C GLU A 2 11.29 2.81 9.43
N LYS A 3 10.12 3.27 9.03
CA LYS A 3 9.46 2.72 7.84
C LYS A 3 10.25 3.22 6.64
N LYS A 4 10.91 2.32 5.93
CA LYS A 4 11.48 2.62 4.61
C LYS A 4 10.38 3.21 3.74
N LEU A 5 10.64 4.40 3.21
CA LEU A 5 9.74 5.07 2.28
C LEU A 5 9.70 4.25 0.99
N THR A 6 8.57 4.32 0.29
CA THR A 6 8.52 3.75 -1.06
C THR A 6 9.38 4.62 -1.99
N PRO A 7 9.96 4.07 -3.09
CA PRO A 7 10.75 4.85 -4.04
C PRO A 7 10.04 6.14 -4.51
N TRP A 8 8.73 6.07 -4.78
CA TRP A 8 7.93 7.25 -5.13
C TRP A 8 7.91 8.33 -4.03
N CYS A 9 7.78 7.95 -2.75
CA CYS A 9 7.79 8.91 -1.64
C CYS A 9 9.14 9.59 -1.48
N GLU A 10 10.23 8.87 -1.78
CA GLU A 10 11.58 9.41 -1.79
C GLU A 10 11.74 10.42 -2.94
N ASN A 11 11.31 10.05 -4.15
CA ASN A 11 11.33 10.94 -5.32
C ASN A 11 10.53 12.22 -5.10
N VAL A 12 9.35 12.13 -4.46
CA VAL A 12 8.56 13.32 -4.08
C VAL A 12 9.38 14.24 -3.16
N LYS A 13 10.02 13.69 -2.12
CA LYS A 13 10.82 14.49 -1.19
C LYS A 13 12.04 15.12 -1.86
N ILE A 14 12.71 14.39 -2.76
CA ILE A 14 13.81 14.92 -3.56
C ILE A 14 13.33 16.07 -4.43
N ALA A 15 12.25 15.89 -5.19
CA ALA A 15 11.69 16.94 -6.05
C ALA A 15 11.21 18.17 -5.28
N MET A 16 10.69 17.99 -4.05
CA MET A 16 10.36 19.11 -3.17
C MET A 16 11.61 19.89 -2.74
N ILE A 17 12.70 19.20 -2.40
CA ILE A 17 13.97 19.84 -2.02
C ILE A 17 14.58 20.58 -3.22
N GLU A 18 14.61 19.96 -4.40
CA GLU A 18 15.14 20.56 -5.63
C GLU A 18 14.38 21.83 -6.06
N ARG A 19 13.11 21.95 -5.67
CA ARG A 19 12.24 23.09 -5.98
C ARG A 19 12.02 24.03 -4.80
N GLU A 20 12.70 23.80 -3.68
CA GLU A 20 12.55 24.55 -2.43
C GLU A 20 11.10 24.65 -1.93
N LEU A 21 10.28 23.62 -2.20
CA LEU A 21 8.87 23.59 -1.83
C LEU A 21 8.67 23.03 -0.42
N SER A 22 7.85 23.72 0.38
CA SER A 22 7.38 23.17 1.64
C SER A 22 6.19 22.22 1.44
N VAL A 23 5.88 21.41 2.47
CA VAL A 23 4.68 20.57 2.47
C VAL A 23 3.39 21.41 2.40
N GLN A 24 3.43 22.65 2.86
CA GLN A 24 2.30 23.57 2.76
C GLN A 24 2.11 24.01 1.30
N ASP A 25 3.19 24.43 0.62
CA ASP A 25 3.13 24.86 -0.79
C ASP A 25 2.63 23.74 -1.71
N LEU A 26 3.12 22.52 -1.49
CA LEU A 26 2.63 21.35 -2.23
C LEU A 26 1.15 21.09 -1.95
N ALA A 27 0.71 21.23 -0.70
CA ALA A 27 -0.68 21.03 -0.32
C ALA A 27 -1.60 22.06 -0.97
N ASP A 28 -1.17 23.33 -1.02
CA ASP A 28 -1.90 24.41 -1.66
C ASP A 28 -1.96 24.22 -3.18
N ALA A 29 -0.86 23.79 -3.80
CA ALA A 29 -0.81 23.50 -5.25
C ALA A 29 -1.77 22.39 -5.68
N ILE A 30 -1.97 21.37 -4.84
CA ILE A 30 -2.88 20.24 -5.13
C ILE A 30 -4.28 20.41 -4.51
N GLY A 31 -4.55 21.53 -3.84
CA GLY A 31 -5.83 21.82 -3.19
C GLY A 31 -6.19 20.85 -2.04
N MET A 32 -5.20 20.37 -1.29
CA MET A 32 -5.38 19.41 -0.19
C MET A 32 -4.91 19.99 1.14
N SER A 33 -5.29 19.36 2.26
CA SER A 33 -4.76 19.77 3.57
C SER A 33 -3.31 19.34 3.75
N ARG A 34 -2.50 20.19 4.38
CA ARG A 34 -1.10 19.88 4.74
C ARG A 34 -0.94 18.56 5.50
N VAL A 35 -1.88 18.25 6.40
CA VAL A 35 -1.86 17.01 7.20
C VAL A 35 -2.04 15.78 6.30
N TYR A 36 -2.97 15.85 5.34
CA TYR A 36 -3.22 14.79 4.39
C TYR A 36 -2.04 14.60 3.43
N THR A 37 -1.53 15.70 2.85
CA THR A 37 -0.34 15.70 1.99
C THR A 37 0.87 15.11 2.71
N SER A 38 1.12 15.54 3.96
CA SER A 38 2.17 14.99 4.81
C SER A 38 2.00 13.49 5.08
N ALA A 39 0.77 13.02 5.30
CA ALA A 39 0.51 11.60 5.49
C ALA A 39 0.81 10.78 4.22
N LEU A 40 0.56 11.37 3.05
CA LEU A 40 0.74 10.72 1.75
C LEU A 40 2.22 10.65 1.34
N ILE A 41 2.97 11.75 1.42
CA ILE A 41 4.42 11.78 1.10
C ILE A 41 5.28 10.96 2.09
N ASN A 42 4.75 10.66 3.28
CA ASN A 42 5.38 9.78 4.26
C ASN A 42 4.86 8.34 4.17
N GLY A 43 4.06 8.00 3.15
CA GLY A 43 3.55 6.66 2.91
C GLY A 43 2.56 6.14 3.96
N ARG A 44 2.00 7.01 4.82
CA ARG A 44 0.98 6.64 5.82
C ARG A 44 -0.39 6.47 5.18
N VAL A 45 -0.66 7.22 4.13
CA VAL A 45 -1.89 7.18 3.32
C VAL A 45 -1.51 6.94 1.88
N GLN A 46 -2.34 6.21 1.14
CA GLN A 46 -2.18 6.01 -0.30
C GLN A 46 -3.51 6.34 -0.98
N SER A 47 -3.47 7.27 -1.92
CA SER A 47 -4.60 7.70 -2.73
C SER A 47 -4.09 7.84 -4.16
N GLU A 48 -4.55 6.97 -5.06
CA GLU A 48 -4.06 6.97 -6.45
C GLU A 48 -4.31 8.33 -7.12
N ALA A 49 -5.49 8.92 -6.89
CA ALA A 49 -5.84 10.22 -7.46
C ALA A 49 -4.90 11.33 -6.99
N THR A 50 -4.66 11.42 -5.67
CA THR A 50 -3.79 12.48 -5.11
C THR A 50 -2.32 12.24 -5.41
N MET A 51 -1.87 10.98 -5.39
CA MET A 51 -0.50 10.63 -5.77
C MET A 51 -0.22 10.98 -7.24
N LYS A 52 -1.19 10.75 -8.14
CA LYS A 52 -1.08 11.18 -9.54
C LYS A 52 -1.01 12.70 -9.64
N LEU A 53 -1.88 13.43 -8.93
CA LEU A 53 -1.86 14.90 -8.93
C LEU A 53 -0.53 15.48 -8.43
N ILE A 54 0.04 14.91 -7.36
CA ILE A 54 1.37 15.28 -6.86
C ILE A 54 2.44 14.98 -7.91
N SER A 55 2.37 13.82 -8.57
CA SER A 55 3.34 13.44 -9.59
C SER A 55 3.29 14.39 -10.79
N ASP A 56 2.08 14.74 -11.23
CA ASP A 56 1.85 15.71 -12.32
C ASP A 56 2.38 17.11 -11.92
N THR A 57 2.13 17.54 -10.67
CA THR A 57 2.59 18.85 -10.14
C THR A 57 4.11 18.92 -10.02
N LEU A 58 4.72 17.85 -9.51
CA LEU A 58 6.18 17.75 -9.33
C LEU A 58 6.90 17.26 -10.59
N ASN A 59 6.19 17.00 -11.69
CA ASN A 59 6.72 16.41 -12.91
C ASN A 59 7.64 15.20 -12.65
N ILE A 60 7.22 14.31 -11.76
CA ILE A 60 7.92 13.06 -11.45
C ILE A 60 7.14 11.88 -12.00
N GLU A 61 7.80 10.73 -12.10
CA GLU A 61 7.13 9.50 -12.48
C GLU A 61 6.02 9.15 -11.49
N SER A 62 4.85 8.79 -12.03
CA SER A 62 3.73 8.33 -11.21
C SER A 62 4.13 7.12 -10.37
N PRO A 63 3.56 6.96 -9.17
CA PRO A 63 3.86 5.77 -8.38
C PRO A 63 3.45 4.56 -9.18
N GLU A 64 4.32 3.56 -9.26
CA GLU A 64 3.94 2.27 -9.81
C GLU A 64 2.63 1.84 -9.14
N LYS A 65 1.60 1.57 -9.96
CA LYS A 65 0.38 0.96 -9.47
C LYS A 65 0.81 -0.29 -8.74
N ARG A 66 0.53 -0.39 -7.43
CA ARG A 66 0.80 -1.62 -6.71
C ARG A 66 0.04 -2.71 -7.46
N LYS A 67 0.76 -3.60 -8.15
CA LYS A 67 0.15 -4.80 -8.70
C LYS A 67 -0.49 -5.47 -7.48
N SER A 68 -1.82 -5.46 -7.43
CA SER A 68 -2.54 -6.32 -6.51
C SER A 68 -2.12 -7.72 -6.91
N ASP A 69 -1.19 -8.30 -6.15
CA ASP A 69 -0.74 -9.67 -6.32
C ASP A 69 -1.98 -10.54 -6.55
N SER A 70 -1.90 -11.45 -7.52
CA SER A 70 -2.96 -12.42 -7.80
C SER A 70 -3.44 -13.07 -6.49
N TRP A 71 -2.51 -13.32 -5.56
CA TRP A 71 -2.78 -13.81 -4.22
C TRP A 71 -3.68 -12.88 -3.39
N CYS A 72 -3.41 -11.57 -3.34
CA CYS A 72 -4.22 -10.61 -2.57
C CYS A 72 -5.68 -10.57 -3.07
N LYS A 73 -5.88 -10.71 -4.40
CA LYS A 73 -7.23 -10.82 -4.98
C LYS A 73 -7.92 -12.10 -4.53
N SER A 74 -7.22 -13.23 -4.60
CA SER A 74 -7.73 -14.54 -4.16
C SER A 74 -8.12 -14.53 -2.69
N VAL A 75 -7.31 -13.92 -1.82
CA VAL A 75 -7.66 -13.73 -0.40
C VAL A 75 -8.97 -12.97 -0.24
N ARG A 76 -9.12 -11.82 -0.92
CA ARG A 76 -10.35 -11.02 -0.85
C ARG A 76 -11.56 -11.78 -1.35
N ILE A 77 -11.43 -12.52 -2.45
CA ILE A 77 -12.50 -13.34 -3.01
C ILE A 77 -12.89 -14.46 -2.02
N ALA A 78 -11.92 -15.15 -1.42
CA ALA A 78 -12.17 -16.20 -0.44
C ALA A 78 -12.87 -15.66 0.81
N MET A 79 -12.47 -14.48 1.30
CA MET A 79 -13.13 -13.81 2.42
C MET A 79 -14.58 -13.47 2.10
N VAL A 80 -14.85 -12.87 0.93
CA VAL A 80 -16.21 -12.51 0.50
C VAL A 80 -17.09 -13.77 0.36
N LYS A 81 -16.56 -14.84 -0.26
CA LYS A 81 -17.27 -16.12 -0.39
C LYS A 81 -17.64 -16.74 0.97
N ARG A 82 -16.82 -16.52 1.99
CA ARG A 82 -17.06 -17.01 3.36
C ARG A 82 -17.84 -16.02 4.24
N GLY A 83 -18.14 -14.81 3.74
CA GLY A 83 -18.73 -13.74 4.54
C GLY A 83 -17.82 -13.21 5.67
N TRP A 84 -16.50 -13.39 5.54
CA TRP A 84 -15.54 -13.02 6.58
C TRP A 84 -15.12 -11.55 6.50
N SER A 85 -15.05 -10.91 7.66
CA SER A 85 -14.38 -9.62 7.80
C SER A 85 -12.87 -9.78 7.95
N VAL A 86 -12.12 -8.68 7.81
CA VAL A 86 -10.66 -8.67 8.08
C VAL A 86 -10.37 -9.07 9.53
N LEU A 87 -11.30 -8.79 10.46
CA LEU A 87 -11.14 -9.18 11.85
C LEU A 87 -11.27 -10.70 12.03
N ASP A 88 -12.19 -11.35 11.32
CA ASP A 88 -12.39 -12.80 11.40
C ASP A 88 -11.20 -13.55 10.82
N LEU A 89 -10.67 -13.07 9.69
CA LEU A 89 -9.42 -13.59 9.13
C LEU A 89 -8.25 -13.42 10.11
N ALA A 90 -8.14 -12.24 10.74
CA ALA A 90 -7.06 -11.97 11.69
C ALA A 90 -7.14 -12.90 12.91
N LYS A 91 -8.35 -13.15 13.44
CA LYS A 91 -8.57 -14.11 14.53
C LYS A 91 -8.21 -15.54 14.11
N ALA A 92 -8.65 -15.97 12.92
CA ALA A 92 -8.36 -17.31 12.40
C ALA A 92 -6.86 -17.53 12.13
N ALA A 93 -6.15 -16.50 11.68
CA ALA A 93 -4.71 -16.54 11.46
C ALA A 93 -3.86 -16.28 12.74
N ASN A 94 -4.50 -16.02 13.89
CA ASN A 94 -3.85 -15.59 15.13
C ASN A 94 -2.93 -14.35 14.95
N MET A 95 -3.45 -13.34 14.25
CA MET A 95 -2.75 -12.11 13.89
C MET A 95 -3.53 -10.86 14.32
N SER A 96 -2.85 -9.71 14.37
CA SER A 96 -3.55 -8.43 14.59
C SER A 96 -4.26 -7.96 13.30
N LYS A 97 -5.47 -7.40 13.45
CA LYS A 97 -6.27 -6.85 12.33
C LYS A 97 -5.46 -5.89 11.45
N GLY A 98 -4.66 -5.02 12.08
CA GLY A 98 -3.83 -4.05 11.37
C GLY A 98 -2.74 -4.71 10.53
N HIS A 99 -2.10 -5.75 11.06
CA HIS A 99 -1.06 -6.48 10.35
C HIS A 99 -1.65 -7.33 9.21
N THR A 100 -2.73 -8.07 9.46
CA THR A 100 -3.47 -8.81 8.42
C THR A 100 -3.95 -7.90 7.31
N SER A 101 -4.55 -6.75 7.64
CA SER A 101 -4.97 -5.74 6.66
C SER A 101 -3.80 -5.24 5.81
N ALA A 102 -2.63 -5.02 6.41
CA ALA A 102 -1.46 -4.58 5.66
C ALA A 102 -1.00 -5.65 4.65
N ILE A 103 -1.06 -6.93 5.01
CA ILE A 103 -0.63 -8.04 4.14
C ILE A 103 -1.60 -8.25 2.98
N ILE A 104 -2.91 -8.37 3.25
CA ILE A 104 -3.93 -8.60 2.19
C ILE A 104 -4.06 -7.42 1.23
N ASN A 105 -3.55 -6.24 1.62
CA ASN A 105 -3.48 -5.05 0.79
C ASN A 105 -2.09 -4.84 0.15
N GLY A 106 -1.18 -5.81 0.25
CA GLY A 106 0.16 -5.76 -0.34
C GLY A 106 1.07 -4.67 0.24
N ARG A 107 0.79 -4.17 1.45
CA ARG A 107 1.61 -3.18 2.17
C ARG A 107 2.74 -3.82 2.97
N VAL A 108 2.63 -5.12 3.26
CA VAL A 108 3.63 -5.91 3.98
C VAL A 108 3.76 -7.25 3.28
N GLN A 109 4.97 -7.59 2.84
CA GLN A 109 5.33 -8.91 2.35
C GLN A 109 5.99 -9.68 3.49
N SER A 110 5.27 -10.63 4.07
CA SER A 110 5.80 -11.56 5.08
C SER A 110 5.48 -12.97 4.63
N SER A 111 6.51 -13.75 4.26
CA SER A 111 6.35 -15.12 3.78
C SER A 111 5.63 -16.00 4.79
N GLN A 112 5.89 -15.82 6.09
CA GLN A 112 5.23 -16.57 7.14
C GLN A 112 3.74 -16.24 7.21
N ALA A 113 3.38 -14.96 7.19
CA ALA A 113 1.99 -14.55 7.29
C ALA A 113 1.19 -14.89 6.03
N VAL A 114 1.80 -14.80 4.86
CA VAL A 114 1.20 -15.21 3.58
C VAL A 114 0.87 -16.69 3.62
N ARG A 115 1.77 -17.55 4.12
CA ARG A 115 1.51 -18.98 4.31
C ARG A 115 0.35 -19.21 5.28
N THR A 116 0.39 -18.63 6.47
CA THR A 116 -0.67 -18.77 7.47
C THR A 116 -2.05 -18.35 6.94
N ILE A 117 -2.13 -17.20 6.24
CA ILE A 117 -3.40 -16.75 5.63
C ILE A 117 -3.84 -17.69 4.50
N SER A 118 -2.88 -18.23 3.74
CA SER A 118 -3.17 -19.18 2.66
C SER A 118 -3.76 -20.48 3.20
N ASP A 119 -3.18 -21.01 4.27
CA ASP A 119 -3.65 -22.22 4.95
C ASP A 119 -5.06 -22.02 5.52
N VAL A 120 -5.30 -20.90 6.21
CA VAL A 120 -6.61 -20.55 6.78
C VAL A 120 -7.69 -20.43 5.71
N LEU A 121 -7.36 -19.81 4.58
CA LEU A 121 -8.30 -19.59 3.48
C LEU A 121 -8.32 -20.73 2.46
N ASN A 122 -7.48 -21.75 2.64
CA ASN A 122 -7.28 -22.86 1.71
C ASN A 122 -7.12 -22.36 0.26
N ILE A 123 -6.24 -21.37 0.07
CA ILE A 123 -5.88 -20.83 -1.24
C ILE A 123 -4.47 -21.33 -1.60
N ASP A 124 -4.27 -21.74 -2.84
CA ASP A 124 -2.94 -22.13 -3.31
C ASP A 124 -2.01 -20.91 -3.28
N ALA A 125 -1.05 -20.93 -2.35
CA ALA A 125 0.06 -19.98 -2.31
C ALA A 125 0.97 -20.09 -3.55
N ALA A 126 0.77 -21.09 -4.41
CA ALA A 126 1.55 -21.35 -5.61
C ALA A 126 1.39 -20.27 -6.73
N ALA A 127 0.47 -19.32 -6.59
CA ALA A 127 0.36 -18.17 -7.51
C ALA A 127 1.43 -17.07 -7.27
N LEU A 128 2.32 -17.25 -6.29
CA LEU A 128 3.31 -16.26 -5.85
C LEU A 128 4.53 -16.08 -6.77
N SER A 129 4.62 -16.71 -7.96
CA SER A 129 5.85 -16.63 -8.77
C SER A 129 5.71 -16.69 -10.30
N SER A 130 4.58 -16.30 -10.90
CA SER A 130 4.52 -16.17 -12.37
C SER A 130 4.44 -14.69 -12.79
N ASP A 131 5.40 -13.89 -12.35
CA ASP A 131 5.71 -12.56 -12.94
C ASP A 131 7.19 -12.19 -12.67
N ALA A 132 8.08 -13.19 -12.75
CA ALA A 132 9.52 -13.01 -12.88
C ALA A 132 9.95 -13.62 -14.22
N THR A 133 9.62 -12.95 -15.31
CA THR A 133 10.28 -13.13 -16.61
C THR A 133 10.26 -11.81 -17.34
#